data_AF-A0A920CJX7-F1
#
_entry.id   AF-A0A920CJX7-F1
#
_cell.length_a   1.000
_cell.length_b   1.000
_cell.length_c   1.000
_cell.angle_alpha   90.00
_cell.angle_beta   90.00
_cell.angle_gamma   90.00
#
_symmetry.space_group_name_H-M   'P 1'
#
loop_
_entity.id
_entity.type
_entity.pdbx_description
1 polymer ?
#
loop_
_entity_poly.entity_id
_entity_poly.type
_entity_poly.pdbx_seq_one_letter_code
_entity_poly.pdbx_strand_id
1 'polypeptide(L)'
;MTLGRNEPCHCGSGKKYKKCCLEKDRLAEQERGASISNVIPFPGGNKASKEADKFVNELKRFISNELEWENQEYQELALSLFPQIWKEYRMRRQDDLDELMSIVMLWNDFSSQKQPKYRKPGGYAAALEYFVTNIRGQWVTQTELADKHRVSTGTLSRCYGNLMDFAEEKMLAEGLIPEFEEGMSNIGGTAPYSLLENEQFMHQLAKLIEEKQFESPDEVNAFLSQHMDHIDKLVDAESSDEQKAVELLVKAEQEPLPARRIQLVKEALRLDKGNGDAYVMLAMEAKTLPEALKVAKEGLKAAAASLGPGYFEENKGHFWGLIETRPYMRLKFCYADLLKEQGDIAAAMQELEEMLELCPNDNIGARYDLLMLYLADQKLDRAEKLMQQFDMEDSASFCYDRVVLSYLKNGFLGDLDTLYKQAKRSNPHVPAFLLGKKRLPKQRPQYIGIGDENEAIEYALSHQLLWSNRNLSGLKDWMKRSR
;
A
#
# COMPACT_ATOMS: atom_id res chain seq x y z
N MET A 1 -25.45 -26.74 16.46
CA MET A 1 -25.70 -27.18 15.07
C MET A 1 -26.60 -26.15 14.41
N THR A 2 -26.12 -25.47 13.38
CA THR A 2 -26.88 -24.43 12.67
C THR A 2 -27.73 -25.09 11.59
N LEU A 3 -29.07 -25.04 11.75
CA LEU A 3 -30.03 -25.59 10.78
C LEU A 3 -29.88 -24.87 9.43
N GLY A 4 -29.74 -25.62 8.33
CA GLY A 4 -29.51 -25.07 7.01
C GLY A 4 -30.73 -24.30 6.48
N ARG A 5 -30.54 -23.13 5.84
CA ARG A 5 -31.64 -22.27 5.35
C ARG A 5 -32.66 -22.98 4.43
N ASN A 6 -32.24 -24.04 3.75
CA ASN A 6 -33.09 -24.82 2.83
C ASN A 6 -33.66 -26.10 3.46
N GLU A 7 -33.29 -26.45 4.70
CA GLU A 7 -33.78 -27.63 5.40
C GLU A 7 -35.23 -27.45 5.88
N PRO A 8 -35.94 -28.55 6.21
CA PRO A 8 -37.27 -28.47 6.83
C PRO A 8 -37.22 -27.66 8.12
N CYS A 9 -38.17 -26.74 8.26
CA CYS A 9 -38.23 -25.85 9.41
C CYS A 9 -38.47 -26.64 10.70
N HIS A 10 -37.72 -26.32 11.76
CA HIS A 10 -37.77 -27.01 13.05
C HIS A 10 -39.13 -26.96 13.75
N CYS A 11 -40.00 -26.02 13.39
CA CYS A 11 -41.36 -25.92 13.93
C CYS A 11 -42.33 -27.01 13.44
N GLY A 12 -41.86 -27.96 12.61
CA GLY A 12 -42.66 -29.08 12.14
C GLY A 12 -43.65 -28.75 11.02
N SER A 13 -43.60 -27.55 10.45
CA SER A 13 -44.55 -27.09 9.41
C SER A 13 -44.35 -27.74 8.02
N GLY A 14 -43.29 -28.52 7.83
CA GLY A 14 -42.91 -29.12 6.54
C GLY A 14 -42.37 -28.13 5.50
N LYS A 15 -42.39 -26.81 5.78
CA LYS A 15 -41.86 -25.76 4.90
C LYS A 15 -40.34 -25.59 5.07
N LYS A 16 -39.64 -25.10 4.05
CA LYS A 16 -38.20 -24.76 4.15
C LYS A 16 -37.98 -23.67 5.21
N TYR A 17 -36.93 -23.80 6.02
CA TYR A 17 -36.64 -22.93 7.16
C TYR A 17 -36.66 -21.44 6.80
N LYS A 18 -36.02 -21.06 5.68
CA LYS A 18 -36.01 -19.68 5.16
C LYS A 18 -37.37 -19.08 4.81
N LYS A 19 -38.40 -19.90 4.62
CA LYS A 19 -39.78 -19.47 4.30
C LYS A 19 -40.74 -19.62 5.48
N CYS A 20 -40.23 -19.93 6.68
CA CYS A 20 -41.05 -20.18 7.85
C CYS A 20 -40.50 -19.46 9.09
N CYS A 21 -39.76 -20.14 9.97
CA CYS A 21 -39.33 -19.54 11.24
C CYS A 21 -38.03 -18.74 11.15
N LEU A 22 -37.31 -18.74 10.03
CA LEU A 22 -36.01 -18.05 9.94
C LEU A 22 -36.09 -16.59 10.37
N GLU A 23 -37.09 -15.84 9.91
CA GLU A 23 -37.20 -14.42 10.25
C GLU A 23 -37.64 -14.22 11.72
N LYS A 24 -38.49 -15.12 12.23
CA LYS A 24 -38.95 -15.07 13.63
C LYS A 24 -37.82 -15.40 14.61
N ASP A 25 -37.01 -16.40 14.29
CA ASP A 25 -35.85 -16.78 15.10
C ASP A 25 -34.78 -15.69 15.05
N ARG A 26 -34.59 -15.05 13.88
CA ARG A 26 -33.66 -13.93 13.70
C ARG A 26 -34.06 -12.70 14.49
N LEU A 27 -35.36 -12.40 14.54
CA LEU A 27 -35.91 -11.34 15.40
C LEU A 27 -35.76 -11.69 16.89
N ALA A 28 -36.02 -12.94 17.28
CA ALA A 28 -35.82 -13.42 18.65
C ALA A 28 -34.34 -13.48 19.08
N GLU A 29 -33.40 -13.60 18.13
CA GLU A 29 -31.96 -13.45 18.36
C GLU A 29 -31.54 -11.97 18.47
N GLN A 30 -32.16 -11.07 17.69
CA GLN A 30 -31.96 -9.63 17.79
C GLN A 30 -32.49 -9.06 19.11
N GLU A 31 -33.63 -9.53 19.59
CA GLU A 31 -34.18 -9.15 20.91
C GLU A 31 -33.33 -9.71 22.06
N ARG A 32 -32.76 -10.91 21.91
CA ARG A 32 -31.78 -11.45 22.86
C ARG A 32 -30.45 -10.68 22.82
N GLY A 33 -30.04 -10.16 21.67
CA GLY A 33 -28.86 -9.31 21.49
C GLY A 33 -29.03 -7.88 22.01
N ALA A 34 -30.26 -7.41 22.24
CA ALA A 34 -30.55 -6.06 22.73
C ALA A 34 -30.51 -5.92 24.27
N SER A 35 -30.20 -6.98 25.02
CA SER A 35 -30.21 -6.97 26.50
C SER A 35 -28.87 -7.25 27.18
N ILE A 36 -27.73 -7.10 26.50
CA ILE A 36 -26.41 -7.09 27.15
C ILE A 36 -25.89 -5.64 27.26
N SER A 37 -26.64 -4.80 27.96
CA SER A 37 -26.07 -3.67 28.70
C SER A 37 -25.47 -4.22 29.99
N ASN A 38 -24.29 -4.82 29.90
CA ASN A 38 -23.38 -5.08 31.01
C ASN A 38 -21.97 -5.34 30.46
N VAL A 39 -21.33 -4.28 29.94
CA VAL A 39 -19.88 -4.26 29.79
C VAL A 39 -19.32 -3.62 31.06
N ILE A 40 -18.64 -4.43 31.86
CA ILE A 40 -17.80 -3.97 32.97
C ILE A 40 -16.71 -3.07 32.37
N PRO A 41 -16.50 -1.83 32.84
CA PRO A 41 -15.49 -0.94 32.28
C PRO A 41 -14.08 -1.47 32.59
N PHE A 42 -13.19 -1.42 31.59
CA PHE A 42 -11.76 -1.69 31.78
C PHE A 42 -11.09 -0.46 32.45
N PRO A 43 -10.19 -0.64 33.43
CA PRO A 43 -9.60 0.48 34.16
C PRO A 43 -8.67 1.28 33.25
N GLY A 44 -8.93 2.59 33.12
CA GLY A 44 -8.09 3.53 32.35
C GLY A 44 -8.75 4.16 31.12
N GLY A 45 -10.00 3.81 30.80
CA GLY A 45 -10.77 4.52 29.78
C GLY A 45 -11.14 5.94 30.25
N ASN A 46 -10.38 6.95 29.85
CA ASN A 46 -10.86 8.32 29.92
C ASN A 46 -12.17 8.43 29.13
N LYS A 47 -13.19 9.04 29.74
CA LYS A 47 -14.48 9.35 29.10
C LYS A 47 -14.25 10.00 27.73
N ALA A 48 -15.11 9.69 26.76
CA ALA A 48 -15.18 10.43 25.50
C ALA A 48 -15.02 11.93 25.76
N SER A 49 -13.97 12.53 25.17
CA SER A 49 -13.72 13.97 25.32
C SER A 49 -14.87 14.75 24.70
N LYS A 50 -15.32 15.81 25.37
CA LYS A 50 -16.28 16.79 24.83
C LYS A 50 -15.83 17.41 23.49
N GLU A 51 -14.53 17.39 23.19
CA GLU A 51 -13.97 17.89 21.93
C GLU A 51 -14.23 16.95 20.73
N ALA A 52 -14.23 15.62 20.95
CA ALA A 52 -14.55 14.67 19.87
C ALA A 52 -16.03 14.75 19.46
N ASP A 53 -16.92 15.04 20.40
CA ASP A 53 -18.35 15.27 20.12
C ASP A 53 -18.57 16.60 19.39
N LYS A 54 -17.72 17.61 19.60
CA LYS A 54 -17.81 18.90 18.89
C LYS A 54 -17.65 18.72 17.38
N PHE A 55 -16.59 18.03 16.93
CA PHE A 55 -16.33 17.81 15.50
C PHE A 55 -17.39 16.93 14.83
N VAL A 56 -17.88 15.89 15.51
CA VAL A 56 -18.98 15.09 14.97
C VAL A 56 -20.27 15.92 14.84
N ASN A 57 -20.54 16.80 15.79
CA ASN A 57 -21.70 17.70 15.71
C ASN A 57 -21.53 18.74 14.59
N GLU A 58 -20.31 19.23 14.36
CA GLU A 58 -19.98 20.14 13.28
C GLU A 58 -20.14 19.48 11.91
N LEU A 59 -19.64 18.26 11.74
CA LEU A 59 -19.85 17.44 10.54
C LEU A 59 -21.34 17.20 10.26
N LYS A 60 -22.11 16.86 11.30
CA LYS A 60 -23.57 16.70 11.18
C LYS A 60 -24.26 18.00 10.80
N ARG A 61 -23.87 19.12 11.39
CA ARG A 61 -24.44 20.44 11.07
C ARG A 61 -24.14 20.80 9.61
N PHE A 62 -22.92 20.56 9.14
CA PHE A 62 -22.53 20.76 7.75
C PHE A 62 -23.44 19.95 6.80
N ILE A 63 -23.55 18.64 7.04
CA ILE A 63 -24.41 17.76 6.23
C ILE A 63 -25.89 18.19 6.26
N SER A 64 -26.39 18.64 7.42
CA SER A 64 -27.81 18.97 7.58
C SER A 64 -28.20 20.38 7.11
N ASN A 65 -27.31 21.36 7.25
CA ASN A 65 -27.67 22.77 7.16
C ASN A 65 -26.88 23.55 6.11
N GLU A 66 -25.72 23.04 5.67
CA GLU A 66 -24.82 23.76 4.76
C GLU A 66 -24.83 23.18 3.34
N LEU A 67 -25.49 22.03 3.13
CA LEU A 67 -25.67 21.37 1.84
C LEU A 67 -27.15 21.19 1.49
N GLU A 68 -27.50 21.38 0.22
CA GLU A 68 -28.83 21.09 -0.32
C GLU A 68 -28.88 19.66 -0.86
N TRP A 69 -29.94 18.92 -0.52
CA TRP A 69 -30.09 17.50 -0.90
C TRP A 69 -31.33 17.28 -1.74
N GLU A 70 -31.14 16.83 -2.98
CA GLU A 70 -32.22 16.45 -3.91
C GLU A 70 -33.07 15.28 -3.40
N ASN A 71 -32.50 14.43 -2.54
CA ASN A 71 -33.21 13.32 -1.93
C ASN A 71 -32.73 13.09 -0.48
N GLN A 72 -33.68 12.97 0.42
CA GLN A 72 -33.45 12.72 1.84
C GLN A 72 -32.65 11.43 2.11
N GLU A 73 -32.80 10.39 1.28
CA GLU A 73 -32.07 9.13 1.45
C GLU A 73 -30.54 9.28 1.28
N TYR A 74 -30.09 10.26 0.49
CA TYR A 74 -28.66 10.54 0.30
C TYR A 74 -28.08 11.28 1.51
N GLN A 75 -28.85 12.21 2.08
CA GLN A 75 -28.50 12.92 3.30
C GLN A 75 -28.44 11.95 4.49
N GLU A 76 -29.41 11.04 4.61
CA GLU A 76 -29.45 10.02 5.67
C GLU A 76 -28.24 9.06 5.61
N LEU A 77 -27.81 8.69 4.40
CA LEU A 77 -26.57 7.94 4.21
C LEU A 77 -25.37 8.72 4.76
N ALA A 78 -25.20 9.98 4.39
CA ALA A 78 -24.09 10.80 4.87
C ALA A 78 -24.11 10.97 6.40
N LEU A 79 -25.28 11.27 6.98
CA LEU A 79 -25.46 11.46 8.43
C LEU A 79 -25.22 10.19 9.25
N SER A 80 -25.43 9.02 8.66
CA SER A 80 -25.16 7.74 9.33
C SER A 80 -23.71 7.30 9.16
N LEU A 81 -23.13 7.45 7.97
CA LEU A 81 -21.81 6.92 7.63
C LEU A 81 -20.66 7.76 8.19
N PHE A 82 -20.61 9.07 7.89
CA PHE A 82 -19.41 9.87 8.17
C PHE A 82 -19.15 10.08 9.67
N PRO A 83 -20.17 10.27 10.53
CA PRO A 83 -19.98 10.25 11.98
C PRO A 83 -19.48 8.90 12.51
N GLN A 84 -19.82 7.80 11.85
CA GLN A 84 -19.31 6.47 12.18
C GLN A 84 -17.84 6.35 11.76
N ILE A 85 -17.49 6.75 10.53
CA ILE A 85 -16.10 6.81 10.04
C ILE A 85 -15.22 7.64 10.98
N TRP A 86 -15.64 8.85 11.35
CA TRP A 86 -14.91 9.71 12.29
C TRP A 86 -14.55 8.97 13.59
N LYS A 87 -15.52 8.24 14.14
CA LYS A 87 -15.34 7.49 15.40
C LYS A 87 -14.46 6.27 15.21
N GLU A 88 -14.71 5.48 14.19
CA GLU A 88 -14.06 4.20 13.93
C GLU A 88 -12.61 4.37 13.51
N TYR A 89 -12.31 5.33 12.64
CA TYR A 89 -10.96 5.65 12.17
C TYR A 89 -10.22 6.64 13.09
N ARG A 90 -10.79 6.93 14.27
CA ARG A 90 -10.18 7.75 15.34
C ARG A 90 -9.71 9.13 14.86
N MET A 91 -10.50 9.78 14.02
CA MET A 91 -10.24 11.15 13.55
C MET A 91 -10.39 12.16 14.69
N ARG A 92 -9.44 13.09 14.84
CA ARG A 92 -9.38 13.99 16.01
C ARG A 92 -8.95 15.42 15.70
N ARG A 93 -8.45 15.69 14.49
CA ARG A 93 -7.90 16.99 14.10
C ARG A 93 -8.86 17.73 13.17
N GLN A 94 -8.66 19.05 13.04
CA GLN A 94 -9.40 19.87 12.08
C GLN A 94 -9.20 19.37 10.64
N ASP A 95 -7.98 19.02 10.27
CA ASP A 95 -7.68 18.49 8.92
C ASP A 95 -8.46 17.20 8.60
N ASP A 96 -8.74 16.35 9.61
CA ASP A 96 -9.56 15.15 9.42
C ASP A 96 -11.04 15.53 9.16
N LEU A 97 -11.51 16.65 9.70
CA LEU A 97 -12.88 17.14 9.52
C LEU A 97 -13.02 17.72 8.12
N ASP A 98 -12.06 18.55 7.71
CA ASP A 98 -12.03 19.18 6.40
C ASP A 98 -11.99 18.12 5.29
N GLU A 99 -11.17 17.06 5.46
CA GLU A 99 -11.14 15.91 4.55
C GLU A 99 -12.51 15.21 4.42
N LEU A 100 -13.17 14.89 5.55
CA LEU A 100 -14.49 14.27 5.50
C LEU A 100 -15.54 15.19 4.88
N MET A 101 -15.47 16.50 5.12
CA MET A 101 -16.38 17.46 4.50
C MET A 101 -16.22 17.49 2.98
N SER A 102 -14.98 17.46 2.46
CA SER A 102 -14.73 17.37 1.02
C SER A 102 -15.34 16.11 0.40
N ILE A 103 -15.24 14.95 1.08
CA ILE A 103 -15.81 13.68 0.59
C ILE A 103 -17.34 13.69 0.67
N VAL A 104 -17.91 14.34 1.71
CA VAL A 104 -19.36 14.58 1.81
C VAL A 104 -19.85 15.46 0.65
N MET A 105 -19.11 16.51 0.27
CA MET A 105 -19.44 17.36 -0.87
C MET A 105 -19.42 16.58 -2.18
N LEU A 106 -18.39 15.74 -2.40
CA LEU A 106 -18.33 14.84 -3.55
C LEU A 106 -19.56 13.92 -3.62
N TRP A 107 -19.97 13.33 -2.49
CA TRP A 107 -21.18 12.51 -2.42
C TRP A 107 -22.44 13.31 -2.73
N ASN A 108 -22.55 14.53 -2.18
CA ASN A 108 -23.69 15.41 -2.42
C ASN A 108 -23.83 15.72 -3.92
N ASP A 109 -22.75 16.15 -4.57
CA ASP A 109 -22.71 16.44 -6.01
C ASP A 109 -23.02 15.22 -6.86
N PHE A 110 -22.39 14.08 -6.57
CA PHE A 110 -22.63 12.82 -7.28
C PHE A 110 -24.10 12.41 -7.20
N SER A 111 -24.65 12.46 -5.98
CA SER A 111 -26.01 12.01 -5.72
C SER A 111 -27.07 12.94 -6.33
N SER A 112 -26.78 14.24 -6.40
CA SER A 112 -27.62 15.24 -7.06
C SER A 112 -27.63 15.06 -8.58
N GLN A 113 -26.45 14.90 -9.20
CA GLN A 113 -26.30 14.86 -10.65
C GLN A 113 -26.66 13.48 -11.25
N LYS A 114 -26.17 12.39 -10.66
CA LYS A 114 -26.34 11.03 -11.21
C LYS A 114 -27.59 10.32 -10.65
N GLN A 115 -28.22 10.86 -9.61
CA GLN A 115 -29.43 10.34 -8.94
C GLN A 115 -29.45 8.80 -8.81
N PRO A 116 -28.43 8.21 -8.16
CA PRO A 116 -28.26 6.76 -8.14
C PRO A 116 -29.39 6.07 -7.39
N LYS A 117 -30.15 5.21 -8.08
CA LYS A 117 -31.23 4.44 -7.46
C LYS A 117 -30.67 3.24 -6.70
N TYR A 118 -30.84 3.23 -5.38
CA TYR A 118 -30.54 2.06 -4.55
C TYR A 118 -31.67 1.76 -3.57
N ARG A 119 -31.96 0.47 -3.33
CA ARG A 119 -32.96 0.04 -2.33
C ARG A 119 -32.39 -0.05 -0.91
N LYS A 120 -31.07 -0.12 -0.79
CA LYS A 120 -30.34 -0.21 0.48
C LYS A 120 -29.03 0.59 0.36
N PRO A 121 -28.64 1.34 1.39
CA PRO A 121 -27.49 2.25 1.32
C PRO A 121 -26.14 1.53 1.27
N GLY A 122 -26.08 0.25 1.68
CA GLY A 122 -24.82 -0.47 1.89
C GLY A 122 -23.84 -0.47 0.71
N GLY A 123 -24.31 -0.36 -0.54
CA GLY A 123 -23.42 -0.33 -1.71
C GLY A 123 -22.56 0.94 -1.73
N TYR A 124 -23.21 2.10 -1.69
CA TYR A 124 -22.52 3.39 -1.64
C TYR A 124 -21.91 3.68 -0.26
N ALA A 125 -22.48 3.15 0.82
CA ALA A 125 -21.86 3.22 2.14
C ALA A 125 -20.47 2.57 2.15
N ALA A 126 -20.36 1.38 1.55
CA ALA A 126 -19.08 0.68 1.44
C ALA A 126 -18.11 1.37 0.48
N ALA A 127 -18.62 1.93 -0.63
CA ALA A 127 -17.81 2.66 -1.60
C ALA A 127 -17.22 3.95 -1.02
N LEU A 128 -18.03 4.76 -0.33
CA LEU A 128 -17.59 6.00 0.30
C LEU A 128 -16.58 5.74 1.43
N GLU A 129 -16.80 4.69 2.21
CA GLU A 129 -15.81 4.31 3.22
C GLU A 129 -14.50 3.81 2.58
N TYR A 130 -14.58 3.03 1.51
CA TYR A 130 -13.40 2.57 0.76
C TYR A 130 -12.62 3.74 0.14
N PHE A 131 -13.33 4.76 -0.32
CA PHE A 131 -12.73 6.00 -0.82
C PHE A 131 -11.94 6.73 0.27
N VAL A 132 -12.52 6.89 1.47
CA VAL A 132 -11.84 7.49 2.64
C VAL A 132 -10.57 6.70 2.99
N THR A 133 -10.65 5.37 3.01
CA THR A 133 -9.50 4.54 3.39
C THR A 133 -8.37 4.62 2.36
N ASN A 134 -8.69 4.66 1.06
CA ASN A 134 -7.69 4.80 -0.01
C ASN A 134 -6.93 6.13 0.07
N ILE A 135 -7.64 7.26 0.27
CA ILE A 135 -7.00 8.58 0.38
C ILE A 135 -6.02 8.64 1.56
N ARG A 136 -6.40 8.03 2.68
CA ARG A 136 -5.57 8.04 3.90
C ARG A 136 -4.44 7.02 3.89
N GLY A 137 -4.25 6.30 2.77
CA GLY A 137 -3.30 5.18 2.69
C GLY A 137 -3.62 4.04 3.68
N GLN A 138 -4.85 4.00 4.19
CA GLN A 138 -5.29 2.98 5.13
C GLN A 138 -5.72 1.75 4.35
N TRP A 139 -5.11 0.64 4.70
CA TRP A 139 -5.36 -0.58 3.99
C TRP A 139 -6.60 -1.28 4.52
N VAL A 140 -7.63 -1.33 3.68
CA VAL A 140 -8.86 -2.09 3.92
C VAL A 140 -9.25 -2.75 2.62
N THR A 141 -9.55 -4.05 2.63
CA THR A 141 -9.97 -4.74 1.40
C THR A 141 -11.41 -4.40 1.05
N GLN A 142 -11.73 -4.40 -0.25
CA GLN A 142 -13.13 -4.29 -0.69
C GLN A 142 -14.02 -5.41 -0.12
N THR A 143 -13.45 -6.58 0.16
CA THR A 143 -14.18 -7.70 0.78
C THR A 143 -14.59 -7.37 2.21
N GLU A 144 -13.70 -6.80 3.02
CA GLU A 144 -14.01 -6.44 4.40
C GLU A 144 -15.09 -5.35 4.49
N LEU A 145 -15.00 -4.32 3.65
CA LEU A 145 -16.02 -3.27 3.62
C LEU A 145 -17.34 -3.77 3.03
N ALA A 146 -17.30 -4.64 2.01
CA ALA A 146 -18.50 -5.24 1.47
C ALA A 146 -19.23 -6.06 2.55
N ASP A 147 -18.50 -6.85 3.33
CA ASP A 147 -19.06 -7.63 4.44
C ASP A 147 -19.60 -6.72 5.56
N LYS A 148 -18.85 -5.68 5.95
CA LYS A 148 -19.26 -4.68 6.95
C LYS A 148 -20.61 -4.05 6.59
N HIS A 149 -20.75 -3.66 5.33
CA HIS A 149 -21.95 -2.99 4.82
C HIS A 149 -23.00 -3.96 4.26
N ARG A 150 -22.77 -5.27 4.40
CA ARG A 150 -23.68 -6.37 4.01
C ARG A 150 -24.06 -6.33 2.53
N VAL A 151 -23.07 -6.06 1.69
CA VAL A 151 -23.16 -6.10 0.23
C VAL A 151 -22.16 -7.10 -0.35
N SER A 152 -22.26 -7.39 -1.64
CA SER A 152 -21.21 -8.17 -2.32
C SER A 152 -20.05 -7.27 -2.72
N THR A 153 -18.86 -7.83 -2.85
CA THR A 153 -17.67 -7.14 -3.39
C THR A 153 -17.95 -6.51 -4.75
N GLY A 154 -18.64 -7.23 -5.65
CA GLY A 154 -19.04 -6.68 -6.96
C GLY A 154 -20.06 -5.53 -6.86
N THR A 155 -20.84 -5.43 -5.77
CA THR A 155 -21.71 -4.28 -5.53
C THR A 155 -20.92 -3.07 -5.05
N LEU A 156 -19.97 -3.26 -4.13
CA LEU A 156 -19.06 -2.22 -3.68
C LEU A 156 -18.23 -1.71 -4.86
N SER A 157 -17.53 -2.60 -5.57
CA SER A 157 -16.67 -2.27 -6.71
C SER A 157 -17.42 -1.44 -7.77
N ARG A 158 -18.66 -1.82 -8.12
CA ARG A 158 -19.48 -1.04 -9.05
C ARG A 158 -19.89 0.33 -8.49
N CYS A 159 -20.29 0.40 -7.21
CA CYS A 159 -20.66 1.68 -6.59
C CYS A 159 -19.44 2.61 -6.42
N TYR A 160 -18.26 2.04 -6.15
CA TYR A 160 -16.99 2.74 -6.05
C TYR A 160 -16.53 3.23 -7.42
N GLY A 161 -16.58 2.39 -8.46
CA GLY A 161 -16.30 2.78 -9.84
C GLY A 161 -17.14 3.99 -10.25
N ASN A 162 -18.47 3.92 -10.11
CA ASN A 162 -19.33 5.06 -10.43
C ASN A 162 -18.98 6.36 -9.68
N LEU A 163 -18.54 6.24 -8.42
CA LEU A 163 -18.17 7.39 -7.60
C LEU A 163 -16.81 7.95 -8.05
N MET A 164 -15.86 7.07 -8.39
CA MET A 164 -14.55 7.44 -8.95
C MET A 164 -14.70 8.08 -10.31
N ASP A 165 -15.46 7.47 -11.23
CA ASP A 165 -15.74 8.02 -12.56
C ASP A 165 -16.29 9.45 -12.45
N PHE A 166 -17.20 9.69 -11.50
CA PHE A 166 -17.72 11.04 -11.25
C PHE A 166 -16.72 11.98 -10.56
N ALA A 167 -15.95 11.48 -9.59
CA ALA A 167 -14.93 12.27 -8.92
C ALA A 167 -13.86 12.73 -9.91
N GLU A 168 -13.46 11.82 -10.79
CA GLU A 168 -12.62 12.08 -11.96
C GLU A 168 -13.33 13.11 -12.83
N GLU A 169 -14.48 12.85 -13.46
CA GLU A 169 -15.26 13.82 -14.27
C GLU A 169 -15.36 15.22 -13.64
N LYS A 170 -15.57 15.31 -12.32
CA LYS A 170 -15.67 16.58 -11.62
C LYS A 170 -14.32 17.25 -11.43
N MET A 171 -13.29 16.50 -11.06
CA MET A 171 -11.92 16.99 -11.01
C MET A 171 -11.40 17.37 -12.41
N LEU A 172 -11.86 16.70 -13.47
CA LEU A 172 -11.65 17.08 -14.87
C LEU A 172 -12.28 18.44 -15.17
N ALA A 173 -13.57 18.60 -14.84
CA ALA A 173 -14.32 19.84 -15.05
C ALA A 173 -13.79 21.04 -14.24
N GLU A 174 -13.21 20.78 -13.06
CA GLU A 174 -12.59 21.78 -12.19
C GLU A 174 -11.10 22.02 -12.50
N GLY A 175 -10.52 21.32 -13.49
CA GLY A 175 -9.12 21.46 -13.91
C GLY A 175 -8.09 20.89 -12.93
N LEU A 176 -8.53 20.01 -12.03
CA LEU A 176 -7.73 19.33 -11.00
C LEU A 176 -7.18 17.97 -11.47
N ILE A 177 -7.74 17.36 -12.52
CA ILE A 177 -7.26 16.12 -13.18
C ILE A 177 -7.36 16.29 -14.73
N PRO A 178 -6.48 15.69 -15.56
CA PRO A 178 -6.56 15.60 -17.04
C PRO A 178 -7.67 14.71 -17.61
N GLU A 179 -8.47 15.11 -18.63
CA GLU A 179 -9.55 14.26 -19.19
C GLU A 179 -8.97 12.97 -19.79
N PHE A 180 -9.18 11.80 -19.14
CA PHE A 180 -8.67 10.51 -19.59
C PHE A 180 -9.64 9.81 -20.56
N GLU A 181 -9.15 9.37 -21.73
CA GLU A 181 -9.91 8.48 -22.65
C GLU A 181 -10.04 7.05 -22.08
N GLU A 182 -11.20 6.43 -22.32
CA GLU A 182 -11.61 5.10 -21.85
C GLU A 182 -10.56 4.00 -22.13
N GLY A 183 -9.96 3.44 -21.07
CA GLY A 183 -9.08 2.27 -21.18
C GLY A 183 -8.24 1.93 -19.96
N MET A 184 -8.10 2.85 -18.99
CA MET A 184 -7.28 2.63 -17.81
C MET A 184 -8.11 2.20 -16.59
N SER A 185 -8.06 0.91 -16.27
CA SER A 185 -8.52 0.41 -14.98
C SER A 185 -7.35 0.25 -14.00
N ASN A 186 -7.58 0.75 -12.78
CA ASN A 186 -6.92 0.43 -11.50
C ASN A 186 -5.57 1.10 -11.19
N ILE A 187 -5.64 2.24 -10.50
CA ILE A 187 -4.58 2.75 -9.63
C ILE A 187 -4.89 2.28 -8.21
N GLY A 188 -4.14 1.27 -7.75
CA GLY A 188 -4.32 0.62 -6.44
C GLY A 188 -3.74 -0.80 -6.46
N GLY A 189 -2.41 -0.88 -6.49
CA GLY A 189 -1.63 -2.12 -6.64
C GLY A 189 -1.21 -2.33 -8.10
N THR A 190 -0.01 -1.85 -8.44
CA THR A 190 0.67 -2.00 -9.75
C THR A 190 -0.28 -2.17 -10.95
N ALA A 191 -0.64 -1.03 -11.55
CA ALA A 191 -1.34 -0.96 -12.82
C ALA A 191 -0.63 -1.81 -13.89
N PRO A 192 -1.34 -2.28 -14.93
CA PRO A 192 -0.83 -3.10 -16.04
C PRO A 192 0.18 -2.39 -16.98
N TYR A 193 0.92 -1.41 -16.47
CA TYR A 193 2.00 -0.69 -17.13
C TYR A 193 3.34 -1.05 -16.47
N SER A 194 4.38 -1.19 -17.29
CA SER A 194 5.75 -1.33 -16.80
C SER A 194 6.13 -0.11 -15.95
N LEU A 195 6.81 -0.32 -14.82
CA LEU A 195 7.41 0.79 -14.06
C LEU A 195 8.36 1.61 -14.95
N LEU A 196 9.02 0.96 -15.91
CA LEU A 196 9.91 1.61 -16.87
C LEU A 196 9.15 2.44 -17.91
N GLU A 197 7.96 2.00 -18.35
CA GLU A 197 7.10 2.79 -19.27
C GLU A 197 6.67 4.11 -18.64
N ASN A 198 6.21 4.06 -17.38
CA ASN A 198 5.80 5.27 -16.65
C ASN A 198 6.99 6.21 -16.39
N GLU A 199 8.15 5.67 -16.00
CA GLU A 199 9.34 6.47 -15.78
C GLU A 199 9.89 7.09 -17.08
N GLN A 200 9.79 6.37 -18.20
CA GLN A 200 10.15 6.89 -19.51
C GLN A 200 9.31 8.12 -19.88
N PHE A 201 7.99 8.01 -19.75
CA PHE A 201 7.09 9.12 -20.02
C PHE A 201 7.44 10.36 -19.17
N MET A 202 7.63 10.16 -17.86
CA MET A 202 8.00 11.25 -16.96
C MET A 202 9.36 11.88 -17.29
N HIS A 203 10.32 11.09 -17.79
CA HIS A 203 11.62 11.61 -18.21
C HIS A 203 11.53 12.46 -19.49
N GLN A 204 10.76 11.98 -20.47
CA GLN A 204 10.51 12.74 -21.69
C GLN A 204 9.80 14.07 -21.37
N LEU A 205 8.83 14.03 -20.45
CA LEU A 205 8.11 15.21 -19.99
C LEU A 205 9.04 16.22 -19.30
N ALA A 206 9.92 15.77 -18.42
CA ALA A 206 10.89 16.63 -17.74
C ALA A 206 11.82 17.34 -18.73
N LYS A 207 12.31 16.62 -19.74
CA LYS A 207 13.17 17.19 -20.79
C LYS A 207 12.43 18.24 -21.62
N LEU A 208 11.18 17.96 -22.02
CA LEU A 208 10.36 18.92 -22.74
C LEU A 208 10.16 20.22 -21.93
N ILE A 209 9.97 20.10 -20.61
CA ILE A 209 9.86 21.25 -19.71
C ILE A 209 11.16 22.06 -19.67
N GLU A 210 12.30 21.39 -19.56
CA GLU A 210 13.62 22.02 -19.53
C GLU A 210 13.98 22.74 -20.84
N GLU A 211 13.73 22.11 -21.99
CA GLU A 211 13.98 22.68 -23.32
C GLU A 211 13.18 23.96 -23.58
N LYS A 212 11.99 24.07 -23.00
CA LYS A 212 11.10 25.22 -23.17
C LYS A 212 11.47 26.42 -22.28
N GLN A 213 12.35 26.23 -21.28
CA GLN A 213 12.86 27.28 -20.39
C GLN A 213 11.75 28.16 -19.78
N PHE A 214 10.73 27.55 -19.17
CA PHE A 214 9.66 28.30 -18.51
C PHE A 214 10.20 29.16 -17.35
N GLU A 215 9.65 30.37 -17.19
CA GLU A 215 10.12 31.33 -16.18
C GLU A 215 9.47 31.11 -14.81
N SER A 216 8.39 30.33 -14.74
CA SER A 216 7.69 30.02 -13.48
C SER A 216 6.97 28.67 -13.50
N PRO A 217 6.70 28.08 -12.31
CA PRO A 217 5.87 26.89 -12.19
C PRO A 217 4.45 27.05 -12.78
N ASP A 218 3.89 28.26 -12.73
CA ASP A 218 2.56 28.54 -13.29
C ASP A 218 2.56 28.45 -14.83
N GLU A 219 3.66 28.83 -15.48
CA GLU A 219 3.83 28.66 -16.93
C GLU A 219 4.00 27.20 -17.33
N VAL A 220 4.74 26.41 -16.52
CA VAL A 220 4.83 24.97 -16.70
C VAL A 220 3.44 24.35 -16.60
N ASN A 221 2.70 24.66 -15.54
CA ASN A 221 1.34 24.14 -15.35
C ASN A 221 0.40 24.54 -16.49
N ALA A 222 0.42 25.81 -16.93
CA ALA A 222 -0.39 26.28 -18.04
C ALA A 222 -0.01 25.57 -19.36
N PHE A 223 1.28 25.36 -19.61
CA PHE A 223 1.76 24.62 -20.78
C PHE A 223 1.32 23.16 -20.75
N LEU A 224 1.48 22.48 -19.61
CA LEU A 224 1.07 21.10 -19.42
C LEU A 224 -0.44 20.94 -19.58
N SER A 225 -1.24 21.81 -18.97
CA SER A 225 -2.70 21.84 -19.12
C SER A 225 -3.14 22.12 -20.56
N GLN A 226 -2.45 23.01 -21.29
CA GLN A 226 -2.80 23.33 -22.67
C GLN A 226 -2.49 22.19 -23.66
N HIS A 227 -1.51 21.35 -23.34
CA HIS A 227 -1.02 20.32 -24.25
C HIS A 227 -1.30 18.89 -23.77
N MET A 228 -2.03 18.75 -22.68
CA MET A 228 -2.27 17.52 -21.94
C MET A 228 -2.74 16.35 -22.82
N ASP A 229 -3.74 16.59 -23.66
CA ASP A 229 -4.36 15.56 -24.53
C ASP A 229 -3.44 15.08 -25.67
N HIS A 230 -2.36 15.82 -25.93
CA HIS A 230 -1.43 15.58 -27.02
C HIS A 230 0.02 15.62 -26.56
N ILE A 231 0.27 15.53 -25.25
CA ILE A 231 1.62 15.72 -24.71
C ILE A 231 2.53 14.59 -25.19
N ASP A 232 1.99 13.37 -25.31
CA ASP A 232 2.61 12.20 -25.93
C ASP A 232 3.13 12.47 -27.36
N LYS A 233 2.48 13.39 -28.09
CA LYS A 233 2.90 13.81 -29.45
C LYS A 233 3.92 14.93 -29.44
N LEU A 234 4.12 15.60 -28.31
CA LEU A 234 5.12 16.66 -28.13
C LEU A 234 6.43 16.13 -27.56
N VAL A 235 6.39 15.01 -26.84
CA VAL A 235 7.59 14.28 -26.41
C VAL A 235 8.27 13.47 -27.53
N ASP A 236 7.83 13.66 -28.78
CA ASP A 236 8.39 13.08 -30.01
C ASP A 236 9.68 13.79 -30.48
N ALA A 237 10.52 14.21 -29.52
CA ALA A 237 11.88 14.68 -29.78
C ALA A 237 12.78 13.48 -30.10
N GLU A 238 13.84 13.67 -30.91
CA GLU A 238 14.82 12.62 -31.23
C GLU A 238 15.17 11.79 -29.98
N SER A 239 14.78 10.51 -29.97
CA SER A 239 15.01 9.66 -28.81
C SER A 239 16.51 9.59 -28.52
N SER A 240 16.91 10.06 -27.34
CA SER A 240 18.30 9.94 -26.90
C SER A 240 18.68 8.46 -26.81
N ASP A 241 19.98 8.15 -26.76
CA ASP A 241 20.42 6.76 -26.65
C ASP A 241 19.91 6.13 -25.32
N GLU A 242 19.78 6.93 -24.26
CA GLU A 242 19.18 6.53 -22.98
C GLU A 242 17.70 6.19 -23.13
N GLN A 243 16.92 7.00 -23.85
CA GLN A 243 15.50 6.75 -24.07
C GLN A 243 15.28 5.48 -24.91
N LYS A 244 16.05 5.32 -25.99
CA LYS A 244 16.04 4.08 -26.80
C LYS A 244 16.43 2.86 -25.98
N ALA A 245 17.36 3.01 -25.02
CA ALA A 245 17.72 1.94 -24.11
C ALA A 245 16.53 1.54 -23.22
N VAL A 246 15.83 2.51 -22.62
CA VAL A 246 14.64 2.23 -21.79
C VAL A 246 13.53 1.55 -22.61
N GLU A 247 13.24 2.00 -23.83
CA GLU A 247 12.26 1.32 -24.71
C GLU A 247 12.62 -0.15 -24.98
N LEU A 248 13.90 -0.46 -25.12
CA LEU A 248 14.37 -1.84 -25.27
C LEU A 248 14.19 -2.64 -23.99
N LEU A 249 14.36 -2.03 -22.81
CA LEU A 249 14.15 -2.67 -21.52
C LEU A 249 12.66 -2.92 -21.24
N VAL A 250 11.78 -1.99 -21.58
CA VAL A 250 10.32 -2.19 -21.56
C VAL A 250 9.94 -3.41 -22.39
N LYS A 251 10.45 -3.48 -23.64
CA LYS A 251 10.24 -4.66 -24.50
C LYS A 251 10.82 -5.94 -23.89
N ALA A 252 11.96 -5.84 -23.21
CA ALA A 252 12.60 -6.99 -22.55
C ALA A 252 11.79 -7.52 -21.36
N GLU A 253 11.15 -6.65 -20.58
CA GLU A 253 10.31 -7.03 -19.44
C GLU A 253 9.11 -7.88 -19.87
N GLN A 254 8.48 -7.50 -20.99
CA GLN A 254 7.33 -8.19 -21.55
C GLN A 254 7.69 -9.43 -22.39
N GLU A 255 8.98 -9.60 -22.74
CA GLU A 255 9.44 -10.69 -23.60
C GLU A 255 9.46 -12.02 -22.83
N PRO A 256 8.70 -13.05 -23.23
CA PRO A 256 8.67 -14.33 -22.50
C PRO A 256 9.92 -15.18 -22.69
N LEU A 257 10.70 -15.00 -23.77
CA LEU A 257 11.84 -15.85 -24.10
C LEU A 257 13.16 -15.30 -23.50
N PRO A 258 13.82 -16.01 -22.57
CA PRO A 258 15.07 -15.57 -21.93
C PRO A 258 16.17 -15.12 -22.91
N ALA A 259 16.38 -15.89 -23.99
CA ALA A 259 17.41 -15.56 -24.98
C ALA A 259 17.14 -14.23 -25.70
N ARG A 260 15.86 -13.93 -25.97
CA ARG A 260 15.42 -12.69 -26.63
C ARG A 260 15.45 -11.51 -25.66
N ARG A 261 15.05 -11.72 -24.41
CA ARG A 261 15.20 -10.76 -23.31
C ARG A 261 16.66 -10.31 -23.15
N ILE A 262 17.60 -11.27 -23.03
CA ILE A 262 19.03 -10.97 -22.95
C ILE A 262 19.54 -10.20 -24.18
N GLN A 263 19.02 -10.49 -25.37
CA GLN A 263 19.39 -9.75 -26.59
C GLN A 263 18.97 -8.28 -26.50
N LEU A 264 17.70 -8.01 -26.14
CA LEU A 264 17.16 -6.67 -25.98
C LEU A 264 17.93 -5.87 -24.92
N VAL A 265 18.21 -6.50 -23.77
CA VAL A 265 18.99 -5.88 -22.69
C VAL A 265 20.43 -5.55 -23.12
N LYS A 266 21.07 -6.43 -23.90
CA LYS A 266 22.40 -6.15 -24.47
C LYS A 266 22.38 -5.05 -25.51
N GLU A 267 21.31 -4.92 -26.28
CA GLU A 267 21.12 -3.81 -27.21
C GLU A 267 20.93 -2.49 -26.45
N ALA A 268 20.15 -2.50 -25.36
CA ALA A 268 20.00 -1.35 -24.46
C ALA A 268 21.36 -0.90 -23.89
N LEU A 269 22.18 -1.84 -23.40
CA LEU A 269 23.53 -1.54 -22.86
C LEU A 269 24.53 -1.01 -23.89
N ARG A 270 24.29 -1.20 -25.19
CA ARG A 270 25.13 -0.56 -26.23
C ARG A 270 24.85 0.95 -26.32
N LEU A 271 23.62 1.35 -26.02
CA LEU A 271 23.15 2.72 -26.07
C LEU A 271 23.44 3.42 -24.73
N ASP A 272 23.03 2.81 -23.61
CA ASP A 272 23.32 3.28 -22.26
C ASP A 272 24.06 2.21 -21.45
N LYS A 273 25.39 2.34 -21.40
CA LYS A 273 26.28 1.40 -20.71
C LYS A 273 26.10 1.38 -19.19
N GLY A 274 25.55 2.45 -18.62
CA GLY A 274 25.37 2.64 -17.19
C GLY A 274 23.97 2.30 -16.70
N ASN A 275 23.08 1.83 -17.58
CA ASN A 275 21.70 1.60 -17.21
C ASN A 275 21.56 0.50 -16.14
N GLY A 276 21.20 0.88 -14.91
CA GLY A 276 21.11 -0.05 -13.79
C GLY A 276 20.07 -1.16 -13.99
N ASP A 277 18.93 -0.85 -14.59
CA ASP A 277 17.84 -1.82 -14.82
C ASP A 277 18.22 -2.90 -15.82
N ALA A 278 19.04 -2.54 -16.83
CA ALA A 278 19.62 -3.53 -17.73
C ALA A 278 20.46 -4.57 -16.96
N TYR A 279 21.27 -4.13 -15.99
CA TYR A 279 22.05 -5.06 -15.16
C TYR A 279 21.19 -5.86 -14.19
N VAL A 280 20.09 -5.29 -13.66
CA VAL A 280 19.10 -6.04 -12.88
C VAL A 280 18.52 -7.19 -13.71
N MET A 281 18.06 -6.90 -14.94
CA MET A 281 17.52 -7.93 -15.83
C MET A 281 18.57 -8.99 -16.16
N LEU A 282 19.82 -8.62 -16.45
CA LEU A 282 20.90 -9.60 -16.68
C LEU A 282 21.20 -10.45 -15.44
N ALA A 283 21.15 -9.87 -14.23
CA ALA A 283 21.37 -10.60 -12.99
C ALA A 283 20.25 -11.61 -12.73
N MET A 284 18.99 -11.26 -13.05
CA MET A 284 17.84 -12.17 -12.96
C MET A 284 17.91 -13.32 -13.97
N GLU A 285 18.55 -13.10 -15.13
CA GLU A 285 18.78 -14.13 -16.16
C GLU A 285 20.03 -14.99 -15.91
N ALA A 286 20.85 -14.64 -14.92
CA ALA A 286 22.06 -15.38 -14.60
C ALA A 286 21.72 -16.81 -14.14
N LYS A 287 22.55 -17.78 -14.51
CA LYS A 287 22.29 -19.20 -14.19
C LYS A 287 22.76 -19.58 -12.80
N THR A 288 23.63 -18.78 -12.21
CA THR A 288 24.26 -19.04 -10.93
C THR A 288 24.39 -17.77 -10.12
N LEU A 289 24.30 -17.88 -8.79
CA LEU A 289 24.48 -16.75 -7.89
C LEU A 289 25.82 -16.01 -8.09
N PRO A 290 26.98 -16.68 -8.27
CA PRO A 290 28.24 -15.98 -8.57
C PRO A 290 28.22 -15.18 -9.88
N GLU A 291 27.50 -15.65 -10.89
CA GLU A 291 27.31 -14.93 -12.14
C GLU A 291 26.43 -13.69 -11.92
N ALA A 292 25.31 -13.83 -11.22
CA ALA A 292 24.42 -12.71 -10.87
C ALA A 292 25.17 -11.62 -10.08
N LEU A 293 25.92 -12.01 -9.05
CA LEU A 293 26.75 -11.10 -8.25
C LEU A 293 27.80 -10.36 -9.08
N LYS A 294 28.45 -11.08 -10.00
CA LYS A 294 29.43 -10.47 -10.91
C LYS A 294 28.77 -9.43 -11.80
N VAL A 295 27.64 -9.77 -12.42
CA VAL A 295 26.87 -8.87 -13.30
C VAL A 295 26.41 -7.64 -12.52
N ALA A 296 25.82 -7.82 -11.36
CA ALA A 296 25.31 -6.72 -10.54
C ALA A 296 26.45 -5.79 -10.08
N LYS A 297 27.59 -6.35 -9.63
CA LYS A 297 28.77 -5.59 -9.21
C LYS A 297 29.41 -4.81 -10.36
N GLU A 298 29.54 -5.43 -11.54
CA GLU A 298 30.03 -4.74 -12.75
C GLU A 298 29.06 -3.63 -13.17
N GLY A 299 27.76 -3.88 -13.07
CA GLY A 299 26.72 -2.92 -13.34
C GLY A 299 26.75 -1.72 -12.41
N LEU A 300 26.92 -1.93 -11.09
CA LEU A 300 27.04 -0.84 -10.13
C LEU A 300 28.24 0.05 -10.43
N LYS A 301 29.37 -0.55 -10.82
CA LYS A 301 30.55 0.20 -11.24
C LYS A 301 30.27 1.03 -12.51
N ALA A 302 29.59 0.45 -13.50
CA ALA A 302 29.26 1.14 -14.74
C ALA A 302 28.27 2.28 -14.50
N ALA A 303 27.19 2.02 -13.77
CA ALA A 303 26.16 3.00 -13.42
C ALA A 303 26.73 4.17 -12.59
N ALA A 304 27.56 3.87 -11.57
CA ALA A 304 28.22 4.90 -10.79
C ALA A 304 29.20 5.74 -11.63
N ALA A 305 29.91 5.12 -12.58
CA ALA A 305 30.80 5.84 -13.48
C ALA A 305 30.04 6.74 -14.48
N SER A 306 28.86 6.32 -14.94
CA SER A 306 28.01 7.13 -15.82
C SER A 306 27.44 8.36 -15.11
N LEU A 307 27.00 8.22 -13.86
CA LEU A 307 26.51 9.34 -13.04
C LEU A 307 27.65 10.28 -12.61
N GLY A 308 28.80 9.73 -12.24
CA GLY A 308 29.98 10.48 -11.82
C GLY A 308 29.95 10.93 -10.34
N PRO A 309 31.12 11.07 -9.70
CA PRO A 309 31.21 11.28 -8.25
C PRO A 309 30.62 12.62 -7.78
N GLY A 310 30.77 13.70 -8.55
CA GLY A 310 30.20 15.00 -8.20
C GLY A 310 28.67 14.96 -8.14
N TYR A 311 28.05 14.23 -9.07
CA TYR A 311 26.60 14.05 -9.10
C TYR A 311 26.09 13.31 -7.86
N PHE A 312 26.84 12.32 -7.36
CA PHE A 312 26.52 11.64 -6.10
C PHE A 312 26.58 12.59 -4.90
N GLU A 313 27.60 13.43 -4.83
CA GLU A 313 27.79 14.38 -3.73
C GLU A 313 26.69 15.45 -3.71
N GLU A 314 26.36 16.01 -4.89
CA GLU A 314 25.35 17.07 -5.04
C GLU A 314 23.93 16.58 -4.77
N ASN A 315 23.61 15.34 -5.15
CA ASN A 315 22.25 14.81 -5.12
C ASN A 315 21.97 13.84 -3.97
N LYS A 316 22.95 13.61 -3.09
CA LYS A 316 22.78 12.76 -1.91
C LYS A 316 21.54 13.18 -1.11
N GLY A 317 20.71 12.20 -0.75
CA GLY A 317 19.43 12.45 -0.06
C GLY A 317 18.22 12.52 -0.99
N HIS A 318 18.43 12.72 -2.30
CA HIS A 318 17.36 13.02 -3.26
C HIS A 318 17.29 12.03 -4.42
N PHE A 319 18.06 10.93 -4.38
CA PHE A 319 18.21 10.00 -5.51
C PHE A 319 16.85 9.54 -6.06
N TRP A 320 15.90 9.14 -5.22
CA TRP A 320 14.60 8.68 -5.73
C TRP A 320 13.79 9.75 -6.49
N GLY A 321 13.97 11.04 -6.15
CA GLY A 321 13.34 12.14 -6.87
C GLY A 321 13.89 12.33 -8.29
N LEU A 322 15.09 11.83 -8.56
CA LEU A 322 15.82 11.98 -9.82
C LEU A 322 15.71 10.69 -10.63
N ILE A 323 14.99 10.76 -11.75
CA ILE A 323 14.63 9.59 -12.57
C ILE A 323 15.88 8.85 -13.03
N GLU A 324 16.93 9.58 -13.41
CA GLU A 324 18.21 9.08 -13.88
C GLU A 324 18.97 8.24 -12.84
N THR A 325 18.71 8.41 -11.54
CA THR A 325 19.39 7.64 -10.49
C THR A 325 18.60 6.43 -10.00
N ARG A 326 17.31 6.31 -10.35
CA ARG A 326 16.47 5.18 -9.94
C ARG A 326 16.96 3.81 -10.44
N PRO A 327 17.45 3.67 -11.69
CA PRO A 327 18.06 2.42 -12.14
C PRO A 327 19.24 2.00 -11.27
N TYR A 328 20.07 2.96 -10.82
CA TYR A 328 21.18 2.69 -9.91
C TYR A 328 20.66 2.21 -8.54
N MET A 329 19.64 2.86 -7.98
CA MET A 329 19.04 2.44 -6.70
C MET A 329 18.44 1.03 -6.77
N ARG A 330 17.73 0.69 -7.86
CA ARG A 330 17.19 -0.65 -8.08
C ARG A 330 18.29 -1.71 -8.22
N LEU A 331 19.36 -1.40 -8.95
CA LEU A 331 20.52 -2.28 -9.06
C LEU A 331 21.23 -2.49 -7.72
N LYS A 332 21.37 -1.44 -6.91
CA LYS A 332 22.00 -1.52 -5.59
C LYS A 332 21.18 -2.39 -4.64
N PHE A 333 19.85 -2.28 -4.68
CA PHE A 333 18.95 -3.16 -3.94
C PHE A 333 19.07 -4.63 -4.39
N CYS A 334 19.05 -4.87 -5.70
CA CYS A 334 19.27 -6.21 -6.26
C CYS A 334 20.62 -6.81 -5.82
N TYR A 335 21.69 -6.01 -5.82
CA TYR A 335 23.00 -6.47 -5.37
C TYR A 335 23.02 -6.81 -3.86
N ALA A 336 22.38 -6.00 -3.02
CA ALA A 336 22.23 -6.28 -1.60
C ALA A 336 21.48 -7.61 -1.36
N ASP A 337 20.43 -7.88 -2.13
CA ASP A 337 19.70 -9.16 -2.09
C ASP A 337 20.57 -10.35 -2.49
N LEU A 338 21.38 -10.22 -3.54
CA LEU A 338 22.30 -11.27 -3.97
C LEU A 338 23.39 -11.52 -2.91
N LEU A 339 23.88 -10.48 -2.24
CA LEU A 339 24.84 -10.61 -1.14
C LEU A 339 24.21 -11.33 0.06
N LYS A 340 22.95 -11.04 0.39
CA LYS A 340 22.18 -11.78 1.41
C LYS A 340 22.08 -13.26 1.06
N GLU A 341 21.75 -13.59 -0.19
CA GLU A 341 21.67 -14.98 -0.65
C GLU A 341 23.02 -15.69 -0.59
N GLN A 342 24.12 -14.98 -0.88
CA GLN A 342 25.48 -15.51 -0.74
C GLN A 342 25.87 -15.75 0.73
N GLY A 343 25.22 -15.05 1.66
CA GLY A 343 25.53 -15.04 3.08
C GLY A 343 26.57 -14.00 3.48
N ASP A 344 26.93 -13.06 2.60
CA ASP A 344 27.78 -11.91 2.93
C ASP A 344 26.92 -10.80 3.56
N ILE A 345 26.45 -11.07 4.77
CA ILE A 345 25.52 -10.21 5.50
C ILE A 345 26.12 -8.83 5.77
N ALA A 346 27.43 -8.77 6.07
CA ALA A 346 28.10 -7.51 6.35
C ALA A 346 28.12 -6.59 5.12
N ALA A 347 28.45 -7.14 3.94
CA ALA A 347 28.41 -6.37 2.70
C ALA A 347 26.98 -5.95 2.35
N ALA A 348 25.99 -6.83 2.49
CA ALA A 348 24.59 -6.48 2.22
C ALA A 348 24.09 -5.32 3.09
N MET A 349 24.43 -5.32 4.39
CA MET A 349 24.09 -4.23 5.29
C MET A 349 24.74 -2.92 4.87
N GLN A 350 26.01 -2.94 4.45
CA GLN A 350 26.68 -1.74 3.96
C GLN A 350 25.95 -1.15 2.75
N GLU A 351 25.56 -1.99 1.77
CA GLU A 351 24.83 -1.52 0.58
C GLU A 351 23.48 -0.89 0.95
N LEU A 352 22.71 -1.51 1.86
CA LEU A 352 21.42 -0.99 2.32
C LEU A 352 21.55 0.30 3.16
N GLU A 353 22.61 0.41 3.97
CA GLU A 353 22.93 1.63 4.71
C GLU A 353 23.24 2.78 3.76
N GLU A 354 24.11 2.55 2.77
CA GLU A 354 24.41 3.53 1.72
C GLU A 354 23.14 3.94 0.95
N MET A 355 22.22 3.01 0.68
CA MET A 355 20.94 3.33 0.06
C MET A 355 20.10 4.31 0.89
N LEU A 356 20.05 4.15 2.22
CA LEU A 356 19.34 5.09 3.10
C LEU A 356 20.03 6.45 3.19
N GLU A 357 21.35 6.50 2.99
CA GLU A 357 22.05 7.79 2.86
C GLU A 357 21.74 8.50 1.54
N LEU A 358 21.58 7.74 0.44
CA LEU A 358 21.22 8.28 -0.87
C LEU A 358 19.73 8.65 -0.96
N CYS A 359 18.87 7.91 -0.25
CA CYS A 359 17.42 8.10 -0.17
C CYS A 359 16.89 7.88 1.26
N PRO A 360 16.92 8.91 2.13
CA PRO A 360 16.46 8.82 3.52
C PRO A 360 14.97 8.51 3.68
N ASN A 361 14.15 8.89 2.69
CA ASN A 361 12.72 8.58 2.64
C ASN A 361 12.44 7.10 2.29
N ASP A 362 13.47 6.37 1.87
CA ASP A 362 13.43 4.93 1.59
C ASP A 362 12.26 4.50 0.69
N ASN A 363 12.12 5.18 -0.44
CA ASN A 363 11.06 4.89 -1.40
C ASN A 363 11.12 3.45 -1.96
N ILE A 364 12.29 2.81 -1.92
CA ILE A 364 12.49 1.43 -2.40
C ILE A 364 12.17 0.38 -1.34
N GLY A 365 12.16 0.72 -0.05
CA GLY A 365 11.88 -0.21 1.04
C GLY A 365 13.09 -0.94 1.61
N ALA A 366 14.31 -0.41 1.47
CA ALA A 366 15.53 -0.98 2.04
C ALA A 366 15.51 -1.07 3.57
N ARG A 367 14.70 -0.25 4.26
CA ARG A 367 14.57 -0.24 5.73
C ARG A 367 14.13 -1.58 6.29
N TYR A 368 13.26 -2.32 5.60
CA TYR A 368 12.74 -3.59 6.07
C TYR A 368 13.84 -4.66 6.15
N ASP A 369 14.59 -4.80 5.06
CA ASP A 369 15.71 -5.73 5.01
C ASP A 369 16.83 -5.33 5.97
N LEU A 370 17.18 -4.04 6.03
CA LEU A 370 18.24 -3.56 6.91
C LEU A 370 17.89 -3.80 8.39
N LEU A 371 16.62 -3.56 8.77
CA LEU A 371 16.17 -3.82 10.13
C LEU A 371 16.26 -5.31 10.48
N MET A 372 15.76 -6.16 9.58
CA MET A 372 15.84 -7.62 9.72
C MET A 372 17.29 -8.08 9.90
N LEU A 373 18.23 -7.56 9.08
CA LEU A 373 19.66 -7.89 9.18
C LEU A 373 20.28 -7.38 10.49
N TYR A 374 19.97 -6.16 10.92
CA TYR A 374 20.43 -5.66 12.22
C TYR A 374 19.98 -6.54 13.37
N LEU A 375 18.73 -7.01 13.36
CA LEU A 375 18.22 -7.90 14.39
C LEU A 375 18.88 -9.29 14.31
N ALA A 376 19.08 -9.83 13.11
CA ALA A 376 19.67 -11.15 12.90
C ALA A 376 21.13 -11.19 13.37
N ASP A 377 21.89 -10.12 13.10
CA ASP A 377 23.31 -9.96 13.49
C ASP A 377 23.49 -9.25 14.86
N GLN A 378 22.39 -9.07 15.62
CA GLN A 378 22.39 -8.49 16.97
C GLN A 378 23.00 -7.08 17.06
N LYS A 379 22.87 -6.27 16.01
CA LYS A 379 23.20 -4.84 16.00
C LYS A 379 22.05 -4.02 16.60
N LEU A 380 21.68 -4.32 17.84
CA LEU A 380 20.44 -3.85 18.46
C LEU A 380 20.34 -2.32 18.55
N ASP A 381 21.45 -1.63 18.85
CA ASP A 381 21.48 -0.16 18.90
C ASP A 381 21.26 0.46 17.51
N ARG A 382 21.68 -0.22 16.43
CA ARG A 382 21.45 0.24 15.05
C ARG A 382 20.01 -0.03 14.63
N ALA A 383 19.46 -1.20 15.00
CA ALA A 383 18.05 -1.52 14.80
C ALA A 383 17.14 -0.49 15.49
N GLU A 384 17.43 -0.15 16.74
CA GLU A 384 16.66 0.85 17.50
C GLU A 384 16.73 2.24 16.86
N LYS A 385 17.92 2.69 16.43
CA LYS A 385 18.07 3.95 15.71
C LYS A 385 17.29 3.98 14.40
N LEU A 386 17.31 2.88 13.64
CA LEU A 386 16.55 2.76 12.41
C LEU A 386 15.04 2.81 12.68
N MET A 387 14.55 2.11 13.71
CA MET A 387 13.14 2.19 14.12
C MET A 387 12.74 3.59 14.60
N GLN A 388 13.65 4.35 15.20
CA GLN A 388 13.39 5.75 15.58
C GLN A 388 13.33 6.68 14.37
N GLN A 389 14.13 6.43 13.34
CA GLN A 389 14.07 7.16 12.08
C GLN A 389 12.72 6.98 11.37
N PHE A 390 12.13 5.79 11.48
CA PHE A 390 10.82 5.44 10.90
C PHE A 390 9.79 5.13 12.00
N ASP A 391 9.61 6.03 12.97
CA ASP A 391 8.80 5.79 14.17
C ASP A 391 7.30 5.60 13.88
N MET A 392 6.80 6.24 12.83
CA MET A 392 5.43 6.16 12.32
C MET A 392 5.13 4.88 11.51
N GLU A 393 6.13 4.04 11.23
CA GLU A 393 5.95 2.80 10.46
C GLU A 393 5.29 1.69 11.31
N ASP A 394 4.09 1.28 10.91
CA ASP A 394 3.22 0.36 11.64
C ASP A 394 2.82 -0.91 10.86
N SER A 395 3.49 -1.18 9.74
CA SER A 395 3.38 -2.46 9.01
C SER A 395 3.66 -3.67 9.91
N ALA A 396 3.27 -4.84 9.42
CA ALA A 396 3.59 -6.10 10.09
C ALA A 396 5.09 -6.21 10.37
N SER A 397 5.93 -5.82 9.41
CA SER A 397 7.39 -5.94 9.57
C SER A 397 7.90 -5.19 10.80
N PHE A 398 7.63 -3.88 10.90
CA PHE A 398 8.10 -3.10 12.03
C PHE A 398 7.46 -3.52 13.34
N CYS A 399 6.17 -3.85 13.35
CA CYS A 399 5.51 -4.23 14.58
C CYS A 399 6.07 -5.54 15.16
N TYR A 400 6.30 -6.57 14.32
CA TYR A 400 6.89 -7.83 14.77
C TYR A 400 8.39 -7.68 15.09
N ASP A 401 9.11 -6.85 14.36
CA ASP A 401 10.52 -6.59 14.62
C ASP A 401 10.72 -5.81 15.92
N ARG A 402 9.79 -4.92 16.32
CA ARG A 402 9.79 -4.28 17.66
C ARG A 402 9.67 -5.32 18.77
N VAL A 403 8.88 -6.38 18.57
CA VAL A 403 8.79 -7.52 19.51
C VAL A 403 10.13 -8.22 19.61
N VAL A 404 10.77 -8.49 18.47
CA VAL A 404 12.08 -9.15 18.41
C VAL A 404 13.15 -8.30 19.10
N LEU A 405 13.22 -7.00 18.80
CA LEU A 405 14.18 -6.08 19.42
C LEU A 405 14.01 -6.04 20.94
N SER A 406 12.77 -5.89 21.42
CA SER A 406 12.48 -5.86 22.86
C SER A 406 12.92 -7.16 23.55
N TYR A 407 12.63 -8.31 22.92
CA TYR A 407 13.07 -9.60 23.43
C TYR A 407 14.59 -9.75 23.43
N LEU A 408 15.28 -9.34 22.36
CA LEU A 408 16.73 -9.44 22.28
C LEU A 408 17.43 -8.52 23.31
N LYS A 409 16.87 -7.35 23.62
CA LYS A 409 17.42 -6.43 24.63
C LYS A 409 17.11 -6.86 26.07
N ASN A 410 15.87 -7.29 26.33
CA ASN A 410 15.34 -7.40 27.69
C ASN A 410 14.88 -8.83 28.07
N GLY A 411 14.98 -9.80 27.15
CA GLY A 411 14.41 -11.13 27.35
C GLY A 411 12.89 -11.07 27.52
N PHE A 412 12.37 -11.76 28.53
CA PHE A 412 10.94 -11.73 28.87
C PHE A 412 10.55 -10.57 29.82
N LEU A 413 11.48 -9.67 30.10
CA LEU A 413 11.23 -8.47 30.90
C LEU A 413 10.83 -7.30 29.98
N GLY A 414 10.03 -6.36 30.49
CA GLY A 414 9.57 -5.20 29.72
C GLY A 414 8.22 -5.40 29.03
N ASP A 415 7.98 -4.62 27.95
CA ASP A 415 6.66 -4.47 27.33
C ASP A 415 6.33 -5.55 26.28
N LEU A 416 6.97 -6.71 26.33
CA LEU A 416 6.88 -7.75 25.29
C LEU A 416 5.43 -8.20 25.01
N ASP A 417 4.62 -8.35 26.06
CA ASP A 417 3.17 -8.65 25.93
C ASP A 417 2.41 -7.55 25.19
N THR A 418 2.72 -6.29 25.48
CA THR A 418 2.08 -5.12 24.87
C THR A 418 2.47 -5.02 23.41
N LEU A 419 3.77 -5.13 23.10
CA LEU A 419 4.29 -5.09 21.74
C LEU A 419 3.74 -6.25 20.91
N TYR A 420 3.68 -7.47 21.45
CA TYR A 420 3.12 -8.59 20.71
C TYR A 420 1.61 -8.44 20.47
N LYS A 421 0.86 -7.85 21.40
CA LYS A 421 -0.55 -7.49 21.17
C LYS A 421 -0.69 -6.43 20.07
N GLN A 422 0.22 -5.46 19.99
CA GLN A 422 0.24 -4.47 18.90
C GLN A 422 0.57 -5.14 17.56
N ALA A 423 1.59 -6.00 17.51
CA ALA A 423 1.95 -6.75 16.32
C ALA A 423 0.81 -7.64 15.80
N LYS A 424 0.10 -8.35 16.69
CA LYS A 424 -1.10 -9.12 16.32
C LYS A 424 -2.26 -8.25 15.84
N ARG A 425 -2.34 -6.97 16.25
CA ARG A 425 -3.36 -6.03 15.76
C ARG A 425 -3.01 -5.48 14.38
N SER A 426 -1.73 -5.21 14.13
CA SER A 426 -1.24 -4.81 12.81
C SER A 426 -1.46 -5.95 11.81
N ASN A 427 -1.02 -7.18 12.14
CA ASN A 427 -1.31 -8.34 11.31
C ASN A 427 -1.48 -9.63 12.15
N PRO A 428 -2.70 -10.19 12.25
CA PRO A 428 -2.97 -11.40 13.05
C PRO A 428 -2.54 -12.71 12.36
N HIS A 429 -2.23 -12.68 11.05
CA HIS A 429 -1.89 -13.87 10.26
C HIS A 429 -0.43 -14.29 10.45
N VAL A 430 0.46 -13.34 10.69
CA VAL A 430 1.91 -13.55 10.84
C VAL A 430 2.29 -14.72 11.78
N PRO A 431 1.75 -14.85 13.01
CA PRO A 431 2.17 -15.92 13.91
C PRO A 431 1.82 -17.31 13.40
N ALA A 432 0.80 -17.45 12.54
CA ALA A 432 0.44 -18.72 11.96
C ALA A 432 1.53 -19.24 11.00
N PHE A 433 2.12 -18.36 10.19
CA PHE A 433 3.22 -18.71 9.29
C PHE A 433 4.54 -18.83 10.03
N LEU A 434 4.90 -17.84 10.87
CA LEU A 434 6.16 -17.86 11.63
C LEU A 434 6.33 -19.07 12.54
N LEU A 435 5.24 -19.50 13.19
CA LEU A 435 5.25 -20.62 14.15
C LEU A 435 4.96 -21.97 13.47
N GLY A 436 4.89 -22.02 12.14
CA GLY A 436 4.70 -23.25 11.36
C GLY A 436 3.32 -23.88 11.47
N LYS A 437 2.29 -23.11 11.88
CA LYS A 437 0.88 -23.58 11.90
C LYS A 437 0.26 -23.58 10.50
N LYS A 438 0.67 -22.63 9.65
CA LYS A 438 0.39 -22.59 8.21
C LYS A 438 1.68 -22.78 7.43
N ARG A 439 1.59 -23.43 6.27
CA ARG A 439 2.71 -23.54 5.33
C ARG A 439 2.75 -22.30 4.45
N LEU A 440 3.97 -21.85 4.15
CA LEU A 440 4.18 -20.79 3.16
C LEU A 440 3.79 -21.30 1.76
N PRO A 441 3.21 -20.44 0.92
CA PRO A 441 2.90 -20.79 -0.47
C PRO A 441 4.18 -21.05 -1.26
N LYS A 442 4.05 -21.80 -2.36
CA LYS A 442 5.19 -22.07 -3.27
C LYS A 442 5.59 -20.84 -4.09
N GLN A 443 4.65 -19.93 -4.31
CA GLN A 443 4.83 -18.69 -5.07
C GLN A 443 4.63 -17.53 -4.10
N ARG A 444 5.45 -16.49 -4.26
CA ARG A 444 5.25 -15.23 -3.55
C ARG A 444 3.92 -14.59 -3.97
N PRO A 445 3.22 -13.88 -3.07
CA PRO A 445 2.05 -13.11 -3.44
C PRO A 445 2.39 -12.09 -4.52
N GLN A 446 1.49 -11.90 -5.49
CA GLN A 446 1.63 -10.86 -6.51
C GLN A 446 1.27 -9.48 -5.98
N TYR A 447 0.45 -9.44 -4.94
CA TYR A 447 0.00 -8.21 -4.29
C TYR A 447 0.10 -8.39 -2.79
N ILE A 448 0.56 -7.35 -2.11
CA ILE A 448 0.72 -7.31 -0.65
C ILE A 448 -0.20 -6.22 -0.14
N GLY A 449 -0.85 -6.52 0.98
CA GLY A 449 -1.78 -5.62 1.58
C GLY A 449 -1.63 -5.48 3.09
N ILE A 450 -1.57 -4.25 3.60
CA ILE A 450 -1.23 -3.97 5.01
C ILE A 450 -2.27 -4.59 5.96
N GLY A 451 -1.94 -5.71 6.57
CA GLY A 451 -2.76 -6.42 7.55
C GLY A 451 -3.30 -7.76 7.03
N ASP A 452 -3.18 -8.06 5.73
CA ASP A 452 -3.66 -9.34 5.20
C ASP A 452 -2.70 -10.51 5.34
N GLU A 453 -3.21 -11.66 4.89
CA GLU A 453 -2.45 -12.87 4.78
C GLU A 453 -1.26 -12.76 3.81
N ASN A 454 -1.31 -11.95 2.76
CA ASN A 454 -0.20 -11.78 1.82
C ASN A 454 0.96 -10.99 2.45
N GLU A 455 0.68 -9.94 3.22
CA GLU A 455 1.71 -9.25 4.02
C GLU A 455 2.31 -10.18 5.07
N ALA A 456 1.49 -11.03 5.70
CA ALA A 456 2.00 -12.02 6.64
C ALA A 456 2.90 -13.07 5.97
N ILE A 457 2.56 -13.50 4.76
CA ILE A 457 3.37 -14.41 3.95
C ILE A 457 4.69 -13.72 3.58
N GLU A 458 4.64 -12.47 3.10
CA GLU A 458 5.84 -11.73 2.72
C GLU A 458 6.75 -11.50 3.93
N TYR A 459 6.21 -11.08 5.08
CA TYR A 459 6.99 -10.96 6.33
C TYR A 459 7.67 -12.27 6.68
N ALA A 460 6.94 -13.38 6.67
CA ALA A 460 7.49 -14.69 7.01
C ALA A 460 8.52 -15.21 6.00
N LEU A 461 8.47 -14.78 4.73
CA LEU A 461 9.46 -15.11 3.69
C LEU A 461 10.72 -14.25 3.82
N SER A 462 10.57 -12.93 3.90
CA SER A 462 11.67 -11.97 4.01
C SER A 462 12.45 -12.11 5.32
N HIS A 463 11.78 -12.50 6.42
CA HIS A 463 12.40 -12.59 7.75
C HIS A 463 12.84 -14.02 8.13
N GLN A 464 12.95 -14.95 7.17
CA GLN A 464 13.39 -16.31 7.46
C GLN A 464 14.79 -16.36 8.09
N LEU A 465 15.71 -15.52 7.64
CA LEU A 465 17.07 -15.43 8.19
C LEU A 465 17.03 -15.09 9.68
N LEU A 466 16.28 -14.05 10.05
CA LEU A 466 16.10 -13.62 11.43
C LEU A 466 15.45 -14.72 12.28
N TRP A 467 14.26 -15.18 11.87
CA TRP A 467 13.48 -16.11 12.69
C TRP A 467 14.11 -17.51 12.75
N SER A 468 15.02 -17.88 11.85
CA SER A 468 15.74 -19.16 11.95
C SER A 468 16.85 -19.13 13.00
N ASN A 469 17.20 -17.96 13.53
CA ASN A 469 18.23 -17.82 14.56
C ASN A 469 17.80 -18.49 15.88
N ARG A 470 18.73 -19.23 16.50
CA ARG A 470 18.50 -19.99 17.72
C ARG A 470 18.20 -19.09 18.92
N ASN A 471 18.72 -17.86 18.93
CA ASN A 471 18.43 -16.90 20.00
C ASN A 471 16.93 -16.57 20.11
N LEU A 472 16.15 -16.71 19.03
CA LEU A 472 14.69 -16.48 19.05
C LEU A 472 13.86 -17.71 19.41
N SER A 473 14.47 -18.85 19.77
CA SER A 473 13.71 -20.05 20.13
C SER A 473 12.80 -19.83 21.35
N GLY A 474 13.31 -19.12 22.36
CA GLY A 474 12.54 -18.77 23.55
C GLY A 474 11.36 -17.86 23.24
N LEU A 475 11.55 -16.87 22.37
CA LEU A 475 10.48 -15.99 21.90
C LEU A 475 9.40 -16.77 21.15
N LYS A 476 9.77 -17.66 20.22
CA LYS A 476 8.81 -18.50 19.49
C LYS A 476 7.98 -19.38 20.43
N ASP A 477 8.60 -20.00 21.42
CA ASP A 477 7.90 -20.85 22.38
C ASP A 477 7.00 -20.05 23.32
N TRP A 478 7.42 -18.84 23.69
CA TRP A 478 6.56 -17.90 24.41
C TRP A 478 5.36 -17.47 23.57
N MET A 479 5.55 -17.07 22.31
CA MET A 479 4.47 -16.68 21.38
C MET A 479 3.44 -17.80 21.16
N LYS A 480 3.86 -19.07 21.19
CA LYS A 480 2.94 -20.22 21.10
C LYS A 480 2.01 -20.35 22.31
N ARG A 481 2.49 -19.97 23.50
CA ARG A 481 1.76 -20.06 24.78
C ARG A 481 0.90 -18.84 25.03
N SER A 482 1.37 -17.66 24.62
CA SER A 482 0.67 -16.39 24.73
C SER A 482 -0.51 -16.33 23.75
N ARG A 483 -1.67 -16.86 24.17
CA ARG A 483 -2.93 -16.78 23.43
C ARG A 483 -3.46 -15.36 23.44
#